data_AF-A0A1W0BGQ7-F1
#
_entry.id   AF-A0A1W0BGQ7-F1
#
_cell.length_a   1.000
_cell.length_b   1.000
_cell.length_c   1.000
_cell.angle_alpha   90.00
_cell.angle_beta   90.00
_cell.angle_gamma   90.00
#
_symmetry.space_group_name_H-M   'P 1'
#
loop_
_entity.id
_entity.type
_entity.pdbx_description
1 polymer ?
#
loop_
_entity_poly.entity_id
_entity_poly.type
_entity_poly.pdbx_seq_one_letter_code
_entity_poly.pdbx_strand_id
1 'polypeptide(L)'
;MGEQQYLWKTYHQHVDGCEEILRLRPRGSVAGLTLVFRPDGQRHVPDGWPSVAGDIWIGDRWLNLNMPGVVRAFIDAAVDAGWMAEARTVGRRNGWDLFDDAYARNANGLSSL
;
A
#
# COMPACT_ATOMS: atom_id res chain seq x y z
N MET A 1 6.66 10.50 17.69
CA MET A 1 6.50 9.47 16.64
C MET A 1 7.82 8.74 16.52
N GLY A 2 7.82 7.42 16.74
CA GLY A 2 9.05 6.65 16.95
C GLY A 2 9.94 6.57 15.70
N GLU A 3 11.24 6.41 15.93
CA GLU A 3 12.35 6.28 14.97
C GLU A 3 12.26 5.03 14.06
N GLN A 4 11.09 4.41 13.97
CA GLN A 4 10.92 3.12 13.31
C GLN A 4 10.93 3.32 11.79
N GLN A 5 12.08 3.00 11.20
CA GLN A 5 12.31 3.03 9.77
C GLN A 5 11.70 1.78 9.11
N TYR A 6 11.10 1.96 7.95
CA TYR A 6 10.56 0.88 7.14
C TYR A 6 11.24 0.85 5.78
N LEU A 7 11.38 -0.34 5.23
CA LEU A 7 11.75 -0.60 3.85
C LEU A 7 10.48 -0.95 3.08
N TRP A 8 10.35 -0.47 1.85
CA TRP A 8 9.25 -0.84 0.99
C TRP A 8 9.73 -1.27 -0.39
N LYS A 9 8.88 -2.04 -1.08
CA LYS A 9 9.01 -2.35 -2.50
C LYS A 9 7.62 -2.38 -3.10
N THR A 10 7.45 -1.72 -4.24
CA THR A 10 6.26 -1.86 -5.08
C THR A 10 6.58 -2.62 -6.35
N TYR A 11 5.62 -3.39 -6.87
CA TYR A 11 5.72 -4.05 -8.17
C TYR A 11 4.34 -4.53 -8.65
N HIS A 12 4.23 -4.60 -9.97
CA HIS A 12 3.10 -5.21 -10.68
C HIS A 12 3.36 -6.69 -10.96
N GLN A 13 2.32 -7.51 -10.96
CA GLN A 13 2.40 -8.90 -11.44
C GLN A 13 1.08 -9.40 -12.01
N HIS A 14 1.15 -10.43 -12.85
CA HIS A 14 0.00 -11.14 -13.38
C HIS A 14 -0.02 -12.57 -12.84
N VAL A 15 -0.91 -12.85 -11.88
CA VAL A 15 -1.10 -14.21 -11.35
C VAL A 15 -2.37 -14.81 -11.95
N ASP A 16 -3.52 -14.25 -11.56
CA ASP A 16 -4.85 -14.57 -12.11
C ASP A 16 -5.54 -13.29 -12.61
N GLY A 17 -4.74 -12.39 -13.19
CA GLY A 17 -5.09 -11.01 -13.49
C GLY A 17 -4.08 -10.03 -12.88
N CYS A 18 -4.34 -8.75 -13.07
CA CYS A 18 -3.45 -7.66 -12.68
C CYS A 18 -3.42 -7.48 -11.16
N GLU A 19 -2.23 -7.43 -10.58
CA GLU A 19 -2.04 -7.14 -9.16
C GLU A 19 -0.98 -6.07 -8.96
N GLU A 20 -1.30 -5.05 -8.16
CA GLU A 20 -0.30 -4.17 -7.58
C GLU A 20 0.07 -4.65 -6.18
N ILE A 21 1.37 -4.69 -5.89
CA ILE A 21 1.89 -5.25 -4.65
C ILE A 21 2.70 -4.20 -3.92
N LEU A 22 2.32 -3.90 -2.68
CA LEU A 22 3.12 -3.11 -1.76
C LEU A 22 3.67 -4.00 -0.64
N ARG A 23 4.98 -4.25 -0.65
CA ARG A 23 5.66 -4.96 0.43
C ARG A 23 6.27 -3.96 1.41
N LEU A 24 5.95 -4.11 2.68
CA LEU A 24 6.36 -3.27 3.80
C LEU A 24 7.13 -4.09 4.83
N ARG A 25 8.24 -3.57 5.35
CA ARG A 25 9.02 -4.28 6.36
C ARG A 25 9.72 -3.31 7.31
N PRO A 26 9.63 -3.48 8.63
CA PRO A 26 10.49 -2.75 9.56
C PRO A 26 11.96 -3.00 9.23
N ARG A 27 12.79 -1.95 9.23
CA ARG A 27 14.23 -2.09 9.02
C ARG A 27 14.82 -2.97 10.13
N GLY A 28 15.62 -3.98 9.75
CA GLY A 28 16.17 -4.97 10.68
C GLY A 28 15.25 -6.17 10.97
N SER A 29 13.98 -6.15 10.53
CA SER A 29 13.11 -7.32 10.56
C SER A 29 13.25 -8.16 9.28
N VAL A 30 13.07 -9.47 9.40
CA VAL A 30 12.87 -10.36 8.24
C VAL A 30 11.38 -10.53 7.90
N ALA A 31 10.50 -10.31 8.87
CA ALA A 31 9.05 -10.37 8.71
C ALA A 31 8.51 -9.05 8.19
N GLY A 32 7.63 -9.11 7.20
CA GLY A 32 7.02 -7.95 6.56
C GLY A 32 5.63 -8.25 6.03
N LEU A 33 4.85 -7.19 5.88
CA LEU A 33 3.49 -7.22 5.38
C LEU A 33 3.50 -7.00 3.86
N THR A 34 2.69 -7.74 3.14
CA THR A 34 2.48 -7.59 1.69
C THR A 34 1.02 -7.26 1.47
N LEU A 35 0.74 -6.05 1.02
CA LEU A 35 -0.58 -5.62 0.60
C LEU A 35 -0.73 -5.96 -0.88
N VAL A 36 -1.83 -6.61 -1.22
CA VAL A 36 -2.15 -7.05 -2.57
C VAL A 36 -3.40 -6.31 -3.03
N PHE A 37 -3.29 -5.55 -4.10
CA PHE A 37 -4.39 -4.80 -4.71
C PHE A 37 -4.80 -5.51 -6.00
N ARG A 38 -6.00 -6.10 -5.99
CA ARG A 38 -6.63 -6.72 -7.17
C ARG A 38 -7.77 -5.85 -7.68
N PRO A 39 -7.92 -5.67 -9.00
CA PRO A 39 -9.06 -4.93 -9.53
C PRO A 39 -10.35 -5.66 -9.16
N ASP A 40 -11.37 -4.90 -8.73
CA ASP A 40 -12.69 -5.43 -8.35
C ASP A 40 -13.73 -4.31 -8.38
N GLY A 41 -14.67 -4.40 -9.31
CA GLY A 41 -15.72 -3.39 -9.50
C GLY A 41 -15.16 -2.00 -9.75
N GLN A 42 -15.18 -1.15 -8.72
CA GLN A 42 -14.69 0.23 -8.75
C GLN A 42 -13.21 0.38 -8.34
N ARG A 43 -12.55 -0.72 -7.97
CA ARG A 43 -11.13 -0.74 -7.60
C ARG A 43 -10.30 -1.05 -8.82
N HIS A 44 -9.34 -0.20 -9.09
CA HIS A 44 -8.56 -0.27 -10.32
C HIS A 44 -7.07 -0.30 -10.05
N VAL A 45 -6.38 -1.13 -10.83
CA VAL A 45 -4.93 -1.17 -10.96
C VAL A 45 -4.59 -1.10 -12.45
N PRO A 46 -3.46 -0.52 -12.84
CA PRO A 46 -3.07 -0.43 -14.25
C PRO A 46 -2.73 -1.80 -14.82
N ASP A 47 -3.04 -2.00 -16.10
CA ASP A 47 -2.73 -3.21 -16.89
C ASP A 47 -1.87 -2.83 -18.11
N GLY A 48 -0.63 -2.41 -17.85
CA GLY A 48 0.34 -2.07 -18.89
C GLY A 48 0.44 -0.59 -19.25
N TRP A 49 1.08 -0.32 -20.39
CA TRP A 49 1.47 1.02 -20.84
C TRP A 49 0.26 1.88 -21.27
N PRO A 50 0.22 3.20 -21.01
CA PRO A 50 1.29 4.06 -20.49
C PRO A 50 1.42 4.13 -18.96
N SER A 51 0.59 3.41 -18.22
CA SER A 51 0.63 3.44 -16.76
C SER A 51 1.88 2.78 -16.18
N VAL A 52 2.40 3.37 -15.10
CA VAL A 52 3.54 2.85 -14.34
C VAL A 52 3.03 1.98 -13.19
N ALA A 53 3.80 0.94 -12.84
CA ALA A 53 3.48 0.11 -11.67
C ALA A 53 3.35 0.97 -10.41
N GLY A 54 2.40 0.60 -9.56
CA GLY A 54 2.14 1.24 -8.28
C GLY A 54 0.98 2.24 -8.26
N ASP A 55 0.34 2.55 -9.38
CA ASP A 55 -0.88 3.37 -9.36
C ASP A 55 -2.09 2.52 -8.95
N ILE A 56 -2.93 3.04 -8.05
CA ILE A 56 -4.18 2.40 -7.63
C ILE A 56 -5.27 3.46 -7.44
N TRP A 57 -6.52 3.16 -7.80
CA TRP A 57 -7.61 4.13 -7.61
C TRP A 57 -8.99 3.52 -7.37
N ILE A 58 -9.86 4.32 -6.74
CA ILE A 58 -11.30 4.11 -6.62
C ILE A 58 -12.00 5.41 -7.02
N GLY A 59 -12.71 5.41 -8.14
CA GLY A 59 -13.29 6.64 -8.70
C GLY A 59 -12.20 7.67 -9.05
N ASP A 60 -12.29 8.87 -8.50
CA ASP A 60 -11.32 9.97 -8.66
C ASP A 60 -10.19 9.94 -7.60
N ARG A 61 -10.27 9.03 -6.63
CA ARG A 61 -9.28 8.90 -5.56
C ARG A 61 -8.13 8.03 -6.02
N TRP A 62 -7.00 8.66 -6.31
CA TRP A 62 -5.80 8.01 -6.81
C TRP A 62 -4.65 8.05 -5.80
N LEU A 63 -3.91 6.96 -5.69
CA LEU A 63 -2.69 6.84 -4.89
C LEU A 63 -1.59 6.17 -5.71
N ASN A 64 -0.36 6.64 -5.53
CA ASN A 64 0.83 6.05 -6.15
C ASN A 64 1.75 5.44 -5.08
N LEU A 65 1.89 4.12 -5.12
CA LEU A 65 2.65 3.28 -4.18
C LEU A 65 4.17 3.48 -4.27
N ASN A 66 4.67 4.25 -5.24
CA ASN A 66 6.07 4.70 -5.29
C ASN A 66 6.31 5.94 -4.42
N MET A 67 5.27 6.69 -4.07
CA MET A 67 5.40 7.93 -3.32
C MET A 67 5.63 7.65 -1.83
N PRO A 68 6.70 8.16 -1.22
CA PRO A 68 6.99 7.91 0.20
C PRO A 68 5.86 8.31 1.15
N GLY A 69 5.12 9.39 0.84
CA GLY A 69 3.96 9.84 1.63
C GLY A 69 2.80 8.83 1.62
N VAL A 70 2.49 8.27 0.45
CA VAL A 70 1.47 7.22 0.30
C VAL A 70 1.89 5.95 1.03
N VAL A 71 3.17 5.55 0.89
CA VAL A 71 3.71 4.39 1.61
C VAL A 71 3.64 4.59 3.12
N ARG A 72 3.96 5.80 3.62
CA ARG A 72 3.83 6.13 5.03
C ARG A 72 2.38 6.02 5.51
N ALA A 73 1.43 6.55 4.74
CA ALA A 73 0.01 6.46 5.06
C ALA A 73 -0.47 5.00 5.18
N PHE A 74 -0.04 4.11 4.28
CA PHE A 74 -0.33 2.67 4.38
C PHE A 74 0.37 2.01 5.59
N ILE A 75 1.60 2.40 5.92
CA ILE A 75 2.29 1.91 7.11
C ILE A 75 1.50 2.29 8.36
N ASP A 76 1.07 3.54 8.47
CA ASP A 76 0.34 4.02 9.65
C ASP A 76 -1.02 3.32 9.78
N ALA A 77 -1.78 3.20 8.69
CA ALA A 77 -3.04 2.46 8.68
C ALA A 77 -2.84 0.99 9.06
N ALA A 78 -1.77 0.34 8.57
CA ALA A 78 -1.45 -1.04 8.90
C ALA A 78 -0.96 -1.24 10.34
N VAL A 79 -0.30 -0.23 10.93
CA VAL A 79 0.08 -0.23 12.35
C VAL A 79 -1.17 -0.11 13.22
N ASP A 80 -2.05 0.82 12.91
CA ASP A 80 -3.29 1.07 13.67
C ASP A 80 -4.24 -0.14 13.57
N ALA A 81 -4.26 -0.83 12.42
CA ALA A 81 -5.00 -2.08 12.24
C ALA A 81 -4.32 -3.31 12.87
N GLY A 82 -3.12 -3.18 13.46
CA GLY A 82 -2.34 -4.28 14.07
C GLY A 82 -1.63 -5.21 13.06
N TRP A 83 -1.78 -4.98 11.76
CA TRP A 83 -1.28 -5.88 10.70
C TRP A 83 0.23 -5.97 10.65
N MET A 84 0.95 -4.90 11.02
CA MET A 84 2.42 -4.94 11.09
C MET A 84 2.93 -5.86 12.20
N ALA A 85 2.22 -5.97 13.33
CA ALA A 85 2.54 -6.90 14.40
C ALA A 85 2.25 -8.35 13.99
N GLU A 86 1.17 -8.55 13.24
CA GLU A 86 0.73 -9.85 12.73
C GLU A 86 1.50 -10.32 11.48
N ALA A 87 2.38 -9.50 10.90
CA ALA A 87 3.08 -9.80 9.65
C ALA A 87 3.92 -11.09 9.69
N ARG A 88 4.27 -11.59 10.89
CA ARG A 88 4.95 -12.88 11.07
C ARG A 88 4.05 -14.09 10.81
N THR A 89 2.76 -13.99 11.11
CA THR A 89 1.80 -15.09 10.99
C THR A 89 0.91 -14.91 9.76
N VAL A 90 0.61 -13.66 9.38
CA VAL A 90 -0.22 -13.31 8.23
C VAL A 90 0.47 -12.20 7.43
N GLY A 91 1.39 -12.61 6.55
CA GLY A 91 2.25 -11.71 5.78
C GLY A 91 1.64 -11.17 4.48
N ARG A 92 0.47 -11.66 4.03
CA ARG A 92 -0.20 -11.20 2.81
C ARG A 92 -1.65 -10.85 3.10
N ARG A 93 -2.11 -9.67 2.69
CA ARG A 93 -3.47 -9.16 2.93
C ARG A 93 -4.01 -8.39 1.73
N ASN A 94 -5.33 -8.23 1.68
CA ASN A 94 -5.99 -7.34 0.72
C ASN A 94 -5.65 -5.88 1.06
N GLY A 95 -4.99 -5.18 0.13
CA GLY A 95 -4.58 -3.79 0.34
C GLY A 95 -5.72 -2.80 0.32
N TRP A 96 -6.81 -3.12 -0.38
CA TRP A 96 -7.98 -2.23 -0.50
C TRP A 96 -8.67 -1.95 0.83
N ASP A 97 -8.55 -2.86 1.81
CA ASP A 97 -9.16 -2.68 3.13
C ASP A 97 -8.52 -1.52 3.92
N LEU A 98 -7.33 -1.06 3.52
CA LEU A 98 -6.65 0.11 4.10
C LEU A 98 -6.74 1.37 3.20
N PHE A 99 -7.36 1.27 2.02
CA PHE A 99 -7.31 2.33 1.01
C PHE A 99 -7.91 3.65 1.51
N ASP A 100 -9.09 3.60 2.13
CA ASP A 100 -9.80 4.81 2.56
C ASP A 100 -9.02 5.56 3.64
N ASP A 101 -8.44 4.86 4.61
CA ASP A 101 -7.61 5.44 5.67
C ASP A 101 -6.30 6.00 5.10
N ALA A 102 -5.59 5.23 4.27
CA ALA A 102 -4.37 5.68 3.63
C ALA A 102 -4.60 6.93 2.75
N TYR A 103 -5.72 6.97 2.02
CA TYR A 103 -6.09 8.12 1.22
C TYR A 103 -6.34 9.37 2.07
N ALA A 104 -7.12 9.24 3.15
CA ALA A 104 -7.40 10.34 4.07
C ALA A 104 -6.11 10.89 4.72
N ARG A 105 -5.21 10.01 5.18
CA ARG A 105 -3.91 10.40 5.76
C ARG A 105 -3.03 11.12 4.74
N ASN A 106 -2.96 10.61 3.50
CA ASN A 106 -2.15 11.21 2.45
C ASN A 106 -2.68 12.60 2.06
N ALA A 107 -4.00 12.77 1.93
CA ALA A 107 -4.63 14.06 1.64
C ALA A 107 -4.38 15.11 2.74
N ASN A 108 -4.47 14.69 4.01
CA ASN A 108 -4.20 15.56 5.16
C ASN A 108 -2.71 15.95 5.26
N GLY A 109 -1.80 15.01 4.99
CA GLY A 109 -0.37 15.27 4.95
C GLY A 109 0.04 16.26 3.86
N LEU A 110 -0.63 16.24 2.71
CA LEU A 110 -0.42 17.22 1.62
C LEU A 110 -0.97 18.61 1.96
N SER A 111 -2.01 18.69 2.78
CA SER A 111 -2.61 19.97 3.21
C SER A 111 -1.82 20.67 4.33
N SER A 112 -0.78 20.01 4.86
CA SER A 112 0.07 20.48 5.96
C SER A 112 1.43 21.03 5.48
N LEU A 113 1.65 21.08 4.15
CA LEU A 113 2.84 21.61 3.47
C LEU A 113 2.51 22.97 2.83
#